data_AF-A0AAD7D9C8-F1
#
_entry.id   AF-A0AAD7D9C8-F1
#
_cell.length_a   1.000
_cell.length_b   1.000
_cell.length_c   1.000
_cell.angle_alpha   90.00
_cell.angle_beta   90.00
_cell.angle_gamma   90.00
#
_symmetry.space_group_name_H-M   'P 1'
#
loop_
_entity.id
_entity.type
_entity.pdbx_description
1 polymer ?
#
loop_
_entity_poly.entity_id
_entity_poly.type
_entity_poly.pdbx_seq_one_letter_code
_entity_poly.pdbx_strand_id
1 'polypeptide(L)'
;MAPKSVFDSNHPFVGRILARSVRRPHIVSSLKRYFAHAEVFVDPEGLLTELYGSASSGVPLNSSADVPILAPRTRFDGSTPSTPYAFVYQKERSSITEDPGTERPRDQGDAGDYRE
;
A
#
# COMPACT_ATOMS: atom_id res chain seq x y z
N MET A 1 -23.92 26.20 -0.17
CA MET A 1 -23.55 25.09 0.73
C MET A 1 -23.74 23.79 -0.04
N ALA A 2 -22.66 23.06 -0.35
CA ALA A 2 -22.81 21.72 -0.93
C ALA A 2 -23.29 20.74 0.15
N PRO A 3 -24.16 19.77 -0.19
CA PRO A 3 -24.63 18.78 0.77
C PRO A 3 -23.45 17.96 1.29
N LYS A 4 -23.40 17.77 2.62
CA LYS A 4 -22.54 16.72 3.21
C LYS A 4 -23.00 15.40 2.62
N SER A 5 -22.15 14.72 1.83
CA SER A 5 -22.48 13.38 1.35
C SER A 5 -22.68 12.49 2.56
N VAL A 6 -23.93 12.10 2.81
CA VAL A 6 -24.26 11.07 3.77
C VAL A 6 -23.87 9.76 3.09
N PHE A 7 -22.78 9.15 3.56
CA PHE A 7 -22.39 7.83 3.09
C PHE A 7 -23.48 6.83 3.52
N ASP A 8 -23.90 5.97 2.60
CA ASP A 8 -24.76 4.83 2.93
C ASP A 8 -23.99 3.88 3.86
N SER A 9 -24.45 3.76 5.10
CA SER A 9 -23.84 2.91 6.14
C SER A 9 -23.87 1.42 5.80
N ASN A 10 -24.74 1.02 4.87
CA ASN A 10 -24.89 -0.35 4.40
C ASN A 10 -24.07 -0.64 3.13
N HIS A 11 -23.40 0.35 2.56
CA HIS A 11 -22.62 0.16 1.35
C HIS A 11 -21.42 -0.75 1.65
N PRO A 12 -21.32 -1.94 1.03
CA PRO A 12 -20.30 -2.93 1.39
C PRO A 12 -18.88 -2.50 1.03
N PHE A 13 -18.74 -1.47 0.19
CA PHE A 13 -17.45 -0.93 -0.25
C PHE A 13 -17.05 0.39 0.44
N VAL A 14 -17.80 0.86 1.45
CA VAL A 14 -17.44 2.06 2.24
C VAL A 14 -17.08 1.63 3.66
N GLY A 15 -15.81 1.76 4.02
CA GLY A 15 -15.30 1.42 5.34
C GLY A 15 -15.95 2.24 6.46
N ARG A 16 -16.33 1.57 7.55
CA ARG A 16 -17.10 2.13 8.68
C ARG A 16 -16.25 2.74 9.79
N ILE A 17 -14.98 3.01 9.52
CA ILE A 17 -14.03 3.43 10.54
C ILE A 17 -14.15 4.94 10.74
N LEU A 18 -14.73 5.35 11.86
CA LEU A 18 -14.67 6.74 12.29
C LEU A 18 -13.22 7.06 12.66
N ALA A 19 -12.57 8.02 12.00
CA ALA A 19 -11.19 8.39 12.31
C ALA A 19 -10.95 8.68 13.80
N ARG A 20 -11.96 9.21 14.51
CA ARG A 20 -11.94 9.45 15.96
C ARG A 20 -11.92 8.19 16.84
N SER A 21 -12.34 7.04 16.33
CA SER A 21 -12.31 5.76 17.08
C SER A 21 -10.94 5.10 17.03
N VAL A 22 -10.07 5.52 16.11
CA VAL A 22 -8.69 5.06 16.03
C VAL A 22 -7.89 5.71 17.16
N ARG A 23 -7.50 4.90 18.16
CA ARG A 23 -6.66 5.37 19.27
C ARG A 23 -5.28 5.74 18.75
N ARG A 24 -4.64 6.73 19.39
CA ARG A 24 -3.22 7.03 19.16
C ARG A 24 -2.33 5.86 19.60
N PRO A 25 -1.11 5.72 19.04
CA PRO A 25 -0.49 6.57 18.00
C PRO A 25 -1.15 6.40 16.63
N HIS A 26 -1.00 7.39 15.75
CA HIS A 26 -1.53 7.33 14.37
C HIS A 26 -0.39 7.09 13.38
N ILE A 27 0.43 6.08 13.68
CA ILE A 27 1.53 5.66 12.80
C ILE A 27 1.08 4.51 11.89
N VAL A 28 1.76 4.34 10.75
CA VAL A 28 1.42 3.33 9.74
C VAL A 28 1.20 1.93 10.33
N SER A 29 2.13 1.44 11.17
CA SER A 29 2.01 0.11 11.80
C SER A 29 0.76 -0.05 12.67
N SER A 30 0.43 0.97 13.49
CA SER A 30 -0.78 0.96 14.32
C SER A 30 -2.06 1.01 13.50
N LEU A 31 -2.06 1.76 12.40
CA LEU A 31 -3.21 1.85 11.49
C LEU A 31 -3.42 0.56 10.71
N LYS A 32 -2.35 -0.04 10.16
CA LYS A 32 -2.43 -1.34 9.48
C LYS A 32 -3.10 -2.38 10.37
N ARG A 33 -2.67 -2.48 11.63
CA ARG A 33 -3.26 -3.41 12.62
C ARG A 33 -4.73 -3.10 12.91
N TYR A 34 -5.08 -1.81 13.08
CA TYR A 34 -6.45 -1.40 13.32
C TYR A 34 -7.36 -1.72 12.12
N PHE A 35 -6.93 -1.40 10.90
CA PHE A 35 -7.68 -1.67 9.67
C PHE A 35 -7.84 -3.16 9.43
N ALA A 36 -6.78 -3.95 9.59
CA ALA A 36 -6.86 -5.42 9.51
C ALA A 36 -7.88 -6.00 10.50
N HIS A 37 -7.87 -5.53 11.74
CA HIS A 37 -8.84 -5.97 12.74
C HIS A 37 -10.28 -5.53 12.41
N ALA A 38 -10.46 -4.28 11.97
CA ALA A 38 -11.79 -3.73 11.66
C ALA A 38 -12.44 -4.40 10.44
N GLU A 39 -11.64 -4.78 9.44
CA GLU A 39 -12.08 -5.44 8.21
C GLU A 39 -11.97 -6.98 8.28
N VAL A 40 -11.61 -7.53 9.45
CA VAL A 40 -11.52 -8.99 9.72
C VAL A 40 -10.53 -9.71 8.80
N PHE A 41 -9.41 -9.05 8.48
CA PHE A 41 -8.29 -9.67 7.77
C PHE A 41 -7.43 -10.50 8.73
N VAL A 42 -7.01 -11.68 8.27
CA VAL A 42 -6.08 -12.54 9.02
C VAL A 42 -4.66 -12.10 8.71
N ASP A 43 -4.13 -11.15 9.48
CA ASP A 43 -2.75 -10.66 9.37
C ASP A 43 -2.09 -10.51 10.75
N PRO A 44 -1.81 -11.63 11.46
CA PRO A 44 -1.30 -11.60 12.82
C PRO A 44 0.06 -10.89 12.95
N GLU A 45 0.88 -10.97 11.90
CA GLU A 45 2.23 -10.41 11.87
C GLU A 45 2.32 -9.04 11.15
N GLY A 46 1.21 -8.51 10.61
CA GLY A 46 1.22 -7.25 9.85
C GLY A 46 1.97 -7.34 8.51
N LEU A 47 2.20 -8.55 8.00
CA LEU A 47 3.04 -8.87 6.85
C LEU A 47 2.25 -8.93 5.54
N LEU A 48 0.93 -9.06 5.63
CA LEU A 48 0.03 -9.18 4.48
C LEU A 48 -0.62 -7.86 4.10
N THR A 49 -0.52 -6.85 4.96
CA THR A 49 -1.10 -5.53 4.73
C THR A 49 -0.04 -4.53 4.35
N GLU A 50 -0.38 -3.52 3.55
CA GLU A 50 0.47 -2.35 3.29
C GLU A 50 -0.37 -1.08 3.19
N LEU A 51 0.24 0.05 3.54
CA LEU A 51 -0.40 1.37 3.46
C LEU A 51 0.41 2.28 2.56
N TYR A 52 -0.23 2.86 1.55
CA TYR A 52 0.39 3.73 0.56
C TYR A 52 -0.17 5.14 0.67
N GLY A 53 0.70 6.15 0.51
CA GLY A 53 0.32 7.58 0.55
C GLY A 53 -0.70 7.99 -0.51
N SER A 54 -0.71 7.26 -1.63
CA SER A 54 -1.62 7.45 -2.76
C SER A 54 -1.92 6.10 -3.39
N ALA A 55 -3.11 5.92 -3.97
CA ALA A 55 -3.46 4.73 -4.74
C ALA A 55 -2.55 4.49 -5.95
N SER A 56 -1.86 5.52 -6.45
CA SER A 56 -0.89 5.41 -7.54
C SER A 56 0.57 5.32 -7.06
N SER A 57 0.80 5.35 -5.74
CA SER A 57 2.15 5.17 -5.20
C SER A 57 2.57 3.71 -5.34
N GLY A 58 3.71 3.45 -5.99
CA GLY A 58 4.34 2.13 -5.97
C GLY A 58 5.10 1.83 -4.69
N VAL A 59 5.22 2.80 -3.78
CA VAL A 59 6.06 2.70 -2.57
C VAL A 59 5.17 2.76 -1.32
N PRO A 60 5.22 1.74 -0.44
CA PRO A 60 4.50 1.75 0.82
C PRO A 60 5.12 2.75 1.80
N LEU A 61 4.29 3.29 2.70
CA LEU A 61 4.74 4.19 3.74
C LEU A 61 5.58 3.44 4.78
N ASN A 62 6.55 4.14 5.38
CA ASN A 62 7.35 3.58 6.45
C ASN A 62 6.49 3.26 7.69
N SER A 63 6.71 2.10 8.31
CA SER A 63 5.94 1.63 9.47
C SER A 63 5.87 2.58 10.67
N SER A 64 6.87 3.44 10.86
CA SER A 64 6.92 4.45 11.93
C SER A 64 6.46 5.85 11.49
N ALA A 65 6.14 6.04 10.21
CA ALA A 65 5.64 7.33 9.72
C ALA A 65 4.28 7.67 10.34
N ASP A 66 4.12 8.92 10.74
CA ASP A 66 2.85 9.48 11.19
C ASP A 66 1.89 9.64 10.02
N VAL A 67 0.63 9.27 10.23
CA VAL A 67 -0.47 9.42 9.28
C VAL A 67 -1.51 10.35 9.90
N PRO A 68 -1.69 11.57 9.36
CA PRO A 68 -2.46 12.62 10.01
C PRO A 68 -3.98 12.46 9.79
N ILE A 69 -4.56 11.33 10.19
CA ILE A 69 -5.99 10.99 9.97
C ILE A 69 -6.99 11.92 10.71
N LEU A 70 -6.52 12.68 11.70
CA LEU A 70 -7.30 13.69 12.43
C LEU A 70 -6.91 15.13 12.06
N ALA A 71 -5.96 15.34 11.16
CA ALA A 71 -5.55 16.68 10.78
C ALA A 71 -6.59 17.36 9.87
N PRO A 72 -6.56 18.71 9.79
CA PRO A 72 -7.43 19.45 8.89
C PRO A 72 -7.28 18.98 7.43
N ARG A 73 -8.42 18.87 6.73
CA ARG A 73 -8.59 18.21 5.42
C ARG A 73 -7.83 18.80 4.22
N THR A 74 -6.93 19.77 4.42
CA THR A 74 -6.38 20.58 3.33
C THR A 74 -4.86 20.57 3.24
N ARG A 75 -4.17 19.75 4.03
CA ARG A 75 -2.69 19.83 4.13
C ARG A 75 -1.94 18.53 3.91
N PHE A 76 -2.63 17.41 3.70
CA PHE A 76 -1.99 16.09 3.66
C PHE A 76 -2.65 15.17 2.65
N ASP A 77 -1.87 14.21 2.16
CA ASP A 77 -2.42 13.08 1.41
C ASP A 77 -3.46 12.33 2.26
N GLY A 78 -4.39 11.64 1.60
CA GLY A 78 -5.54 11.00 2.23
C GLY A 78 -6.68 11.92 2.64
N SER A 79 -6.50 13.25 2.56
CA SER A 79 -7.51 14.21 3.03
C SER A 79 -8.57 14.58 1.97
N THR A 80 -8.31 14.24 0.71
CA THR A 80 -9.21 14.49 -0.43
C THR A 80 -9.58 13.18 -1.15
N PRO A 81 -10.76 13.10 -1.78
CA PRO A 81 -11.13 11.92 -2.58
C PRO A 81 -10.18 11.66 -3.77
N SER A 82 -9.50 12.69 -4.27
CA SER A 82 -8.54 12.57 -5.39
C SER A 82 -7.19 11.99 -4.98
N THR A 83 -6.84 12.05 -3.69
CA THR A 83 -5.56 11.57 -3.17
C THR A 83 -5.77 10.70 -1.93
N PRO A 84 -6.50 9.57 -2.01
CA PRO A 84 -6.73 8.73 -0.85
C PRO A 84 -5.46 7.96 -0.45
N TYR A 85 -5.30 7.66 0.84
CA TYR A 85 -4.41 6.57 1.26
C TYR A 85 -4.97 5.25 0.72
N ALA A 86 -4.10 4.36 0.26
CA ALA A 86 -4.49 3.02 -0.18
C ALA A 86 -4.02 1.99 0.84
N PHE A 87 -4.97 1.25 1.40
CA PHE A 87 -4.70 0.08 2.25
C PHE A 87 -4.88 -1.18 1.42
N VAL A 88 -3.81 -1.97 1.30
CA VAL A 88 -3.77 -3.17 0.46
C VAL A 88 -3.62 -4.38 1.37
N TYR A 89 -4.43 -5.40 1.16
CA TYR A 89 -4.29 -6.71 1.79
C TYR A 89 -3.96 -7.77 0.73
N GLN A 90 -2.88 -8.51 0.93
CA GLN A 90 -2.43 -9.59 0.07
C GLN A 90 -2.64 -10.91 0.80
N LYS A 91 -3.59 -11.73 0.34
CA LYS A 91 -3.90 -13.02 0.96
C LYS A 91 -2.71 -13.99 0.93
N GLU A 92 -1.86 -13.85 -0.08
CA GLU A 92 -0.64 -14.62 -0.29
C GLU A 92 0.46 -13.63 -0.68
N ARG A 93 1.66 -13.75 -0.08
CA ARG A 93 2.80 -13.00 -0.57
C ARG A 93 3.24 -13.62 -1.89
N SER A 94 3.30 -12.83 -2.94
CA SER A 94 4.06 -13.19 -4.13
C SER A 94 5.52 -13.34 -3.68
N SER A 95 6.00 -14.58 -3.56
CA SER A 95 7.43 -14.83 -3.55
C SER A 95 7.94 -14.32 -4.89
N ILE A 96 8.51 -13.11 -4.90
CA ILE A 96 9.42 -12.71 -5.97
C ILE A 96 10.62 -13.63 -5.80
N THR A 97 10.54 -14.82 -6.38
CA THR A 97 11.74 -15.52 -6.80
C THR A 97 12.33 -14.58 -7.85
N GLU A 98 13.43 -13.91 -7.54
CA GLU A 98 14.27 -13.37 -8.60
C GLU A 98 14.58 -14.56 -9.51
N ASP A 99 14.11 -14.51 -10.76
CA ASP A 99 14.47 -15.50 -11.76
C ASP A 99 15.99 -15.40 -11.99
N PRO A 100 16.80 -16.38 -11.56
CA PRO A 100 18.22 -16.37 -11.83
C PRO A 100 18.41 -16.94 -13.24
N GLY A 101 18.04 -16.16 -14.26
CA GLY A 101 17.77 -16.74 -15.56
C GLY A 101 17.87 -15.83 -16.78
N THR A 102 18.50 -14.66 -16.71
CA THR A 102 19.01 -14.02 -17.94
C THR A 102 20.49 -14.32 -18.08
N GLU A 103 20.81 -15.53 -18.56
CA GLU A 103 22.11 -15.79 -19.16
C GLU A 103 22.30 -14.78 -20.30
N ARG A 104 23.24 -13.85 -20.13
CA ARG A 104 23.78 -13.07 -21.24
C ARG A 104 24.46 -14.06 -22.20
N PRO A 105 24.17 -14.04 -23.52
CA PRO A 105 24.95 -14.82 -24.47
C PRO A 105 26.42 -14.44 -24.33
N ARG A 106 27.27 -15.44 -24.11
CA ARG A 106 28.72 -15.26 -24.09
C ARG A 106 29.13 -14.73 -25.46
N ASP A 107 29.71 -13.54 -25.49
CA ASP A 107 30.40 -12.99 -26.64
C ASP A 107 31.55 -13.97 -26.97
N GLN A 108 31.28 -14.86 -27.91
CA GLN A 108 32.20 -15.91 -28.34
C GLN A 108 33.10 -15.27 -29.39
N GLY A 109 34.34 -15.01 -28.99
CA GLY A 109 35.35 -14.36 -29.80
C GLY A 109 35.46 -14.96 -31.19
N ASP A 110 35.37 -14.08 -32.19
CA ASP A 110 35.72 -14.37 -33.58
C ASP A 110 37.24 -14.44 -33.70
N ALA A 111 37.77 -15.67 -33.62
CA ALA A 111 39.11 -16.01 -34.04
C ALA A 111 38.99 -17.09 -35.12
N GLY A 112 39.08 -16.66 -36.37
CA GLY A 112 39.01 -17.51 -37.55
C GLY A 112 39.86 -16.96 -38.68
N ASP A 113 41.17 -17.19 -38.55
CA ASP A 113 42.17 -17.17 -39.62
C ASP A 113 41.83 -18.22 -40.68
N TYR A 114 41.57 -17.81 -41.93
CA TYR A 114 41.88 -18.62 -43.12
C TYR A 114 42.27 -17.72 -44.30
N ARG A 115 43.48 -17.99 -44.79
CA ARG A 115 44.13 -17.45 -45.99
C ARG A 115 43.45 -17.94 -47.27
N GLU A 116 43.45 -17.10 -48.31
CA GLU A 116 44.13 -17.30 -49.60
C GLU A 116 44.16 -15.99 -50.41
#